data_AF-A0A2N7Q131-F1
#
_entry.id   AF-A0A2N7Q131-F1
#
_cell.length_a   1.000
_cell.length_b   1.000
_cell.length_c   1.000
_cell.angle_alpha   90.00
_cell.angle_beta   90.00
_cell.angle_gamma   90.00
#
_symmetry.space_group_name_H-M   'P 1'
#
loop_
_entity.id
_entity.type
_entity.pdbx_description
1 polymer ?
#
loop_
_entity_poly.entity_id
_entity_poly.type
_entity_poly.pdbx_seq_one_letter_code
_entity_poly.pdbx_strand_id
1 'polypeptide(L)'
;MRLKTIKRFIFGMFEVPSSTAYKTYQPISIFIVFLSILFGVLEEFHSLHKDLYAAAAILDYTASIVIAFEYFSKLWLSSNFTKDFNKHKDEGIFIAFLKALKPKLLWMSKPSSIIDFISMFPVFHPLRLVRIVALTARFFKISIQYKNLYETLFTHITDVINEILGILVFIFISLTSLIIILFSVEKNAHNPHIHNLFDAFYLAMITATTVGYGDITPITTVGRIIAILIALIGWFSFSIITAFISSGLIRYIKLLKTGGIIMADLKDHVIIAGWTETSSYMIEKLKHKKDKPLVVVISNQDLSLESGFIYKKGDFVKEQVLKDVKIELAKQINIFPELFHNLDAESIDARSMLTAVVARGLNKDIKINIQLLKIENAKTFRKRNIADNIIVSGEILGDIFLKDL
;
A
#
# COMPACT_ATOMS: atom_id res chain seq x y z
N MET A 1 -21.80 29.39 -10.69
CA MET A 1 -20.71 29.29 -9.68
C MET A 1 -21.00 28.24 -8.60
N ARG A 2 -22.19 28.24 -7.97
CA ARG A 2 -22.56 27.33 -6.86
C ARG A 2 -22.47 25.81 -7.16
N LEU A 3 -22.91 25.35 -8.33
CA LEU A 3 -22.85 23.93 -8.73
C LEU A 3 -21.41 23.38 -8.85
N LYS A 4 -20.46 24.19 -9.31
CA LYS A 4 -19.05 23.80 -9.40
C LYS A 4 -18.42 23.65 -8.02
N THR A 5 -18.80 24.51 -7.07
CA THR A 5 -18.33 24.44 -5.67
C THR A 5 -18.85 23.18 -4.97
N ILE A 6 -20.13 22.85 -5.13
CA ILE A 6 -20.73 21.62 -4.59
C ILE A 6 -20.07 20.38 -5.18
N LYS A 7 -19.88 20.36 -6.52
CA LYS A 7 -19.21 19.23 -7.19
C LYS A 7 -17.77 19.04 -6.70
N ARG A 8 -17.04 20.14 -6.45
CA ARG A 8 -15.67 20.10 -5.91
C ARG A 8 -15.63 19.63 -4.46
N PHE A 9 -16.61 20.01 -3.63
CA PHE A 9 -16.73 19.54 -2.25
C PHE A 9 -17.01 18.03 -2.19
N ILE A 10 -18.01 17.55 -2.95
CA ILE A 10 -18.37 16.13 -3.02
C ILE A 10 -17.21 15.31 -3.61
N PHE A 11 -16.51 15.83 -4.63
CA PHE A 11 -15.28 15.22 -5.13
C PHE A 11 -14.20 15.13 -4.05
N GLY A 12 -14.01 16.20 -3.27
CA GLY A 12 -13.07 16.21 -2.13
C GLY A 12 -13.40 15.14 -1.09
N MET A 13 -14.68 14.91 -0.82
CA MET A 13 -15.15 13.94 0.18
C MET A 13 -14.89 12.47 -0.21
N PHE A 14 -14.79 12.16 -1.50
CA PHE A 14 -14.66 10.77 -1.99
C PHE A 14 -13.32 10.46 -2.65
N GLU A 15 -12.70 11.40 -3.35
CA GLU A 15 -11.54 11.15 -4.23
C GLU A 15 -10.24 11.79 -3.72
N VAL A 16 -10.30 12.64 -2.68
CA VAL A 16 -9.13 13.39 -2.18
C VAL A 16 -8.83 13.01 -0.73
N PRO A 17 -7.92 12.04 -0.47
CA PRO A 17 -7.59 11.57 0.88
C PRO A 17 -7.06 12.66 1.82
N SER A 18 -6.45 13.70 1.27
CA SER A 18 -5.91 14.84 2.03
C SER A 18 -6.99 15.82 2.50
N SER A 19 -8.21 15.75 1.97
CA SER A 19 -9.27 16.71 2.30
C SER A 19 -9.85 16.43 3.70
N THR A 20 -10.19 17.49 4.43
CA THR A 20 -10.85 17.37 5.74
C THR A 20 -12.21 16.67 5.62
N ALA A 21 -12.91 16.86 4.51
CA ALA A 21 -14.19 16.20 4.24
C ALA A 21 -14.03 14.68 4.08
N TYR A 22 -12.98 14.21 3.40
CA TYR A 22 -12.68 12.78 3.27
C TYR A 22 -12.36 12.15 4.62
N LYS A 23 -11.48 12.79 5.39
CA LYS A 23 -11.03 12.28 6.71
C LYS A 23 -12.14 12.18 7.75
N THR A 24 -13.21 12.96 7.60
CA THR A 24 -14.35 12.97 8.53
C THR A 24 -15.46 12.05 8.07
N TYR A 25 -15.87 12.14 6.80
CA TYR A 25 -16.99 11.37 6.27
C TYR A 25 -16.68 9.86 6.17
N GLN A 26 -15.48 9.49 5.69
CA GLN A 26 -15.15 8.10 5.40
C GLN A 26 -15.18 7.18 6.64
N PRO A 27 -14.55 7.53 7.77
CA PRO A 27 -14.61 6.69 8.98
C PRO A 27 -16.04 6.52 9.50
N ILE A 28 -16.86 7.58 9.43
CA ILE A 28 -18.25 7.56 9.89
C ILE A 28 -19.11 6.63 9.03
N SER A 29 -19.00 6.75 7.69
CA SER A 29 -19.70 5.86 6.76
C SER A 29 -19.32 4.39 6.99
N ILE A 30 -18.02 4.10 7.10
CA ILE A 30 -17.53 2.74 7.39
C ILE A 30 -18.06 2.23 8.73
N PHE A 31 -18.05 3.06 9.77
CA PHE A 31 -18.55 2.68 11.09
C PHE A 31 -20.04 2.33 11.07
N ILE A 32 -20.87 3.13 10.40
CA ILE A 32 -22.31 2.88 10.26
C ILE A 32 -22.56 1.58 9.49
N VAL A 33 -21.85 1.37 8.38
CA VAL A 33 -21.96 0.15 7.58
C VAL A 33 -21.50 -1.08 8.37
N PHE A 34 -20.39 -0.98 9.10
CA PHE A 34 -19.88 -2.06 9.95
C PHE A 34 -20.86 -2.41 11.07
N LEU A 35 -21.40 -1.41 11.75
CA LEU A 35 -22.37 -1.61 12.83
C LEU A 35 -23.65 -2.28 12.29
N SER A 36 -24.13 -1.86 11.12
CA SER A 36 -25.23 -2.51 10.42
C SER A 36 -24.92 -3.98 10.08
N ILE A 37 -23.70 -4.28 9.61
CA ILE A 37 -23.28 -5.67 9.36
C ILE A 37 -23.29 -6.49 10.65
N LEU A 38 -22.69 -5.95 11.73
CA LEU A 38 -22.59 -6.62 13.01
C LEU A 38 -23.97 -6.96 13.58
N PHE A 39 -24.88 -5.98 13.62
CA PHE A 39 -26.24 -6.19 14.12
C PHE A 39 -27.03 -7.15 13.21
N GLY A 40 -26.85 -7.07 11.90
CA GLY A 40 -27.48 -8.01 10.96
C GLY A 40 -27.03 -9.46 11.15
N VAL A 41 -25.74 -9.68 11.49
CA VAL A 41 -25.22 -11.00 11.84
C VAL A 41 -25.80 -11.48 13.18
N LEU A 42 -25.80 -10.63 14.21
CA LEU A 42 -26.35 -10.97 15.53
C LEU A 42 -27.84 -11.32 15.48
N GLU A 43 -28.60 -10.63 14.64
CA GLU A 43 -30.01 -10.92 14.40
C GLU A 43 -30.21 -12.31 13.77
N GLU A 44 -29.39 -12.69 12.80
CA GLU A 44 -29.47 -13.99 12.11
C GLU A 44 -29.24 -15.16 13.09
N PHE A 45 -28.27 -15.02 14.00
CA PHE A 45 -27.96 -16.01 15.02
C PHE A 45 -28.96 -16.03 16.20
N HIS A 46 -30.02 -15.23 16.17
CA HIS A 46 -30.98 -15.07 17.28
C HIS A 46 -30.34 -14.67 18.62
N SER A 47 -29.13 -14.10 18.55
CA SER A 47 -28.33 -13.70 19.73
C SER A 47 -28.65 -12.28 20.19
N LEU A 48 -29.55 -11.57 19.51
CA LEU A 48 -29.91 -10.18 19.78
C LEU A 48 -31.12 -10.09 20.73
N HIS A 49 -31.03 -9.27 21.78
CA HIS A 49 -32.17 -9.03 22.69
C HIS A 49 -33.33 -8.35 21.95
N LYS A 50 -34.58 -8.69 22.29
CA LYS A 50 -35.80 -8.21 21.60
C LYS A 50 -35.88 -6.67 21.49
N ASP A 51 -35.37 -5.95 22.49
CA ASP A 51 -35.37 -4.48 22.52
C ASP A 51 -34.40 -3.84 21.51
N LEU A 52 -33.40 -4.59 21.05
CA LEU A 52 -32.37 -4.10 20.12
C LEU A 52 -32.74 -4.30 18.65
N TYR A 53 -33.80 -5.04 18.32
CA TYR A 53 -34.24 -5.25 16.93
C TYR A 53 -34.67 -3.94 16.26
N ALA A 54 -35.37 -3.07 17.00
CA ALA A 54 -35.76 -1.75 16.48
C ALA A 54 -34.53 -0.89 16.14
N ALA A 55 -33.51 -0.92 17.00
CA ALA A 55 -32.24 -0.23 16.75
C ALA A 55 -31.49 -0.83 15.55
N ALA A 56 -31.46 -2.15 15.41
CA ALA A 56 -30.86 -2.85 14.27
C ALA A 56 -31.51 -2.43 12.94
N ALA A 57 -32.84 -2.37 12.89
CA ALA A 57 -33.58 -1.95 11.71
C ALA A 57 -33.27 -0.48 11.33
N ILE A 58 -33.27 0.43 12.32
CA ILE A 58 -32.92 1.85 12.10
C ILE A 58 -31.50 1.97 11.54
N LEU A 59 -30.55 1.21 12.09
CA LEU A 59 -29.16 1.19 11.62
C LEU A 59 -29.05 0.69 10.19
N ASP A 60 -29.80 -0.34 9.80
CA ASP A 60 -29.76 -0.87 8.44
C ASP A 60 -30.32 0.13 7.41
N TYR A 61 -31.45 0.77 7.71
CA TYR A 61 -31.98 1.86 6.88
C TYR A 61 -30.99 3.02 6.76
N THR A 62 -30.35 3.40 7.87
CA THR A 62 -29.34 4.47 7.90
C THR A 62 -28.14 4.10 7.02
N ALA A 63 -27.63 2.86 7.13
CA ALA A 63 -26.54 2.37 6.29
C ALA A 63 -26.91 2.37 4.79
N SER A 64 -28.13 1.94 4.46
CA SER A 64 -28.64 1.97 3.08
C SER A 64 -28.74 3.39 2.53
N ILE A 65 -29.18 4.37 3.32
CA ILE A 65 -29.23 5.78 2.93
C ILE A 65 -27.82 6.32 2.67
N VAL A 66 -26.86 6.01 3.54
CA VAL A 66 -25.45 6.41 3.37
C VAL A 66 -24.89 5.83 2.07
N ILE A 67 -25.09 4.53 1.82
CA ILE A 67 -24.64 3.86 0.59
C ILE A 67 -25.32 4.46 -0.66
N ALA A 68 -26.63 4.74 -0.59
CA ALA A 68 -27.37 5.38 -1.67
C ALA A 68 -26.78 6.74 -2.03
N PHE A 69 -26.56 7.57 -1.02
CA PHE A 69 -25.99 8.90 -1.17
C PHE A 69 -24.60 8.83 -1.84
N GLU A 70 -23.75 7.89 -1.44
CA GLU A 70 -22.44 7.68 -2.08
C GLU A 70 -22.57 7.23 -3.53
N TYR A 71 -23.45 6.28 -3.81
CA TYR A 71 -23.67 5.75 -5.15
C TYR A 71 -24.10 6.86 -6.11
N PHE A 72 -25.13 7.63 -5.75
CA PHE A 72 -25.63 8.72 -6.58
C PHE A 72 -24.63 9.87 -6.70
N SER A 73 -23.89 10.18 -5.63
CA SER A 73 -22.84 11.19 -5.67
C SER A 73 -21.71 10.80 -6.63
N LYS A 74 -21.22 9.56 -6.56
CA LYS A 74 -20.19 9.06 -7.48
C LYS A 74 -20.69 8.96 -8.91
N LEU A 75 -21.94 8.54 -9.12
CA LEU A 75 -22.59 8.54 -10.44
C LEU A 75 -22.70 9.96 -11.02
N TRP A 76 -22.94 10.97 -10.17
CA TRP A 76 -22.98 12.37 -10.59
C TRP A 76 -21.59 12.95 -10.88
N LEU A 77 -20.56 12.50 -10.15
CA LEU A 77 -19.17 12.89 -10.34
C LEU A 77 -18.53 12.26 -11.59
N SER A 78 -18.89 11.02 -11.94
CA SER A 78 -18.23 10.22 -12.98
C SER A 78 -18.14 10.87 -14.36
N SER A 79 -19.13 11.68 -14.74
CA SER A 79 -19.11 12.46 -15.99
C SER A 79 -19.89 13.76 -15.89
N ASN A 80 -19.59 14.72 -16.77
CA ASN A 80 -20.33 15.97 -16.91
C ASN A 80 -21.32 15.82 -18.07
N PHE A 81 -22.49 15.24 -17.79
CA PHE A 81 -23.53 14.98 -18.79
C PHE A 81 -23.79 16.16 -19.73
N THR A 82 -23.92 17.38 -19.19
CA THR A 82 -24.16 18.60 -19.98
C THR A 82 -23.04 18.91 -20.96
N LYS A 83 -21.78 18.65 -20.57
CA LYS A 83 -20.61 18.89 -21.43
C LYS A 83 -20.51 17.82 -22.52
N ASP A 84 -20.77 16.57 -22.16
CA ASP A 84 -20.70 15.42 -23.08
C ASP A 84 -21.86 15.44 -24.10
N PHE A 85 -23.04 15.90 -23.67
CA PHE A 85 -24.20 16.10 -24.53
C PHE A 85 -23.98 17.25 -25.52
N ASN A 86 -23.52 18.42 -25.05
CA ASN A 86 -23.26 19.58 -25.91
C ASN A 86 -22.16 19.30 -26.95
N LYS A 87 -21.19 18.42 -26.64
CA LYS A 87 -20.11 18.05 -27.55
C LYS A 87 -20.59 17.25 -28.77
N HIS A 88 -21.68 16.50 -28.65
CA HIS A 88 -22.19 15.62 -29.71
C HIS A 88 -23.57 16.07 -30.21
N LYS A 89 -24.01 17.28 -29.83
CA LYS A 89 -25.33 17.81 -30.14
C LYS A 89 -25.57 17.91 -31.65
N ASP A 90 -24.52 18.17 -32.43
CA ASP A 90 -24.56 18.33 -33.88
C ASP A 90 -24.75 16.99 -34.63
N GLU A 91 -24.51 15.85 -33.95
CA GLU A 91 -24.71 14.51 -34.50
C GLU A 91 -26.15 13.99 -34.31
N GLY A 92 -27.02 14.78 -33.67
CA GLY A 92 -28.43 14.44 -33.39
C GLY A 92 -28.73 14.21 -31.90
N ILE A 93 -29.90 14.68 -31.44
CA ILE A 93 -30.30 14.70 -30.02
C ILE A 93 -30.22 13.31 -29.37
N PHE A 94 -30.68 12.28 -30.07
CA PHE A 94 -30.71 10.91 -29.55
C PHE A 94 -29.30 10.31 -29.43
N ILE A 95 -28.43 10.55 -30.42
CA ILE A 95 -27.04 10.08 -30.43
C ILE A 95 -26.23 10.81 -29.35
N ALA A 96 -26.42 12.13 -29.22
CA ALA A 96 -25.82 12.93 -28.17
C ALA A 96 -26.21 12.44 -26.76
N PHE A 97 -27.49 12.07 -26.57
CA PHE A 97 -27.99 11.51 -25.32
C PHE A 97 -27.32 10.16 -24.99
N LEU A 98 -27.29 9.22 -25.94
CA LEU A 98 -26.67 7.91 -25.74
C LEU A 98 -25.16 8.03 -25.43
N LYS A 99 -24.45 8.90 -26.16
CA LYS A 99 -23.01 9.17 -25.93
C LYS A 99 -22.76 9.84 -24.57
N ALA A 100 -23.64 10.73 -24.11
CA ALA A 100 -23.54 11.34 -22.79
C ALA A 100 -23.85 10.35 -21.64
N LEU A 101 -24.66 9.32 -21.91
CA LEU A 101 -25.01 8.28 -20.94
C LEU A 101 -23.97 7.15 -20.86
N LYS A 102 -23.25 6.86 -21.96
CA LYS A 102 -22.25 5.80 -22.05
C LYS A 102 -21.20 5.83 -20.92
N PRO A 103 -20.59 6.97 -20.54
CA PRO A 103 -19.63 7.02 -19.42
C PRO A 103 -20.25 6.65 -18.08
N LYS A 104 -21.52 7.01 -17.85
CA LYS A 104 -22.26 6.67 -16.63
C LYS A 104 -22.58 5.18 -16.57
N LEU A 105 -23.01 4.60 -17.69
CA LEU A 105 -23.24 3.15 -17.80
C LEU A 105 -21.96 2.36 -17.62
N LEU A 106 -20.85 2.77 -18.24
CA LEU A 106 -19.53 2.17 -18.04
C LEU A 106 -19.09 2.23 -16.58
N TRP A 107 -19.40 3.32 -15.86
CA TRP A 107 -19.15 3.41 -14.43
C TRP A 107 -20.04 2.46 -13.64
N MET A 108 -21.34 2.38 -13.94
CA MET A 108 -22.29 1.46 -13.28
C MET A 108 -21.94 -0.01 -13.49
N SER A 109 -21.35 -0.37 -14.63
CA SER A 109 -20.89 -1.73 -14.94
C SER A 109 -19.59 -2.12 -14.22
N LYS A 110 -18.91 -1.20 -13.52
CA LYS A 110 -17.74 -1.55 -12.72
C LYS A 110 -18.17 -2.47 -11.55
N PRO A 111 -17.41 -3.54 -11.25
CA PRO A 111 -17.74 -4.44 -10.14
C PRO A 111 -17.98 -3.72 -8.81
N SER A 112 -17.20 -2.69 -8.50
CA SER A 112 -17.38 -1.86 -7.29
C SER A 112 -18.71 -1.10 -7.25
N SER A 113 -19.17 -0.59 -8.40
CA SER A 113 -20.44 0.12 -8.50
C SER A 113 -21.65 -0.81 -8.45
N ILE A 114 -21.51 -2.04 -8.98
CA ILE A 114 -22.54 -3.09 -8.86
C ILE A 114 -22.70 -3.49 -7.39
N ILE A 115 -21.59 -3.67 -6.67
CA ILE A 115 -21.57 -3.93 -5.23
C ILE A 115 -22.28 -2.81 -4.45
N ASP A 116 -21.98 -1.53 -4.75
CA ASP A 116 -22.64 -0.38 -4.12
C ASP A 116 -24.16 -0.37 -4.41
N PHE A 117 -24.56 -0.67 -5.64
CA PHE A 117 -25.96 -0.72 -6.05
C PHE A 117 -26.74 -1.84 -5.33
N ILE A 118 -26.19 -3.05 -5.26
CA ILE A 118 -26.81 -4.18 -4.54
C ILE A 118 -26.93 -3.86 -3.05
N SER A 119 -25.88 -3.27 -2.47
CA SER A 119 -25.82 -2.95 -1.04
C SER A 119 -26.83 -1.87 -0.60
N MET A 120 -27.36 -1.09 -1.56
CA MET A 120 -28.27 0.02 -1.32
C MET A 120 -29.70 -0.42 -0.99
N PHE A 121 -30.17 -1.58 -1.47
CA PHE A 121 -31.59 -1.96 -1.38
C PHE A 121 -31.91 -2.84 -0.17
N PRO A 122 -32.50 -2.28 0.91
CA PRO A 122 -32.96 -3.05 2.06
C PRO A 122 -34.26 -3.84 1.77
N VAL A 123 -34.91 -3.61 0.62
CA VAL A 123 -36.20 -4.25 0.25
C VAL A 123 -36.13 -5.79 0.21
N PHE A 124 -34.93 -6.38 0.21
CA PHE A 124 -34.73 -7.84 0.20
C PHE A 124 -34.51 -8.47 1.59
N HIS A 125 -34.70 -7.73 2.70
CA HIS A 125 -34.55 -8.24 4.07
C HIS A 125 -35.30 -9.52 4.44
N PRO A 126 -36.48 -9.89 3.88
CA PRO A 126 -37.10 -11.17 4.23
C PRO A 126 -36.39 -12.39 3.62
N LEU A 127 -35.51 -12.20 2.62
CA LEU A 127 -34.79 -13.28 1.96
C LEU A 127 -33.37 -13.41 2.53
N ARG A 128 -33.18 -14.39 3.41
CA ARG A 128 -31.88 -14.69 4.09
C ARG A 128 -30.67 -14.67 3.15
N LEU A 129 -30.80 -15.23 1.95
CA LEU A 129 -29.72 -15.31 0.96
C LEU A 129 -29.30 -13.93 0.41
N VAL A 130 -30.26 -13.03 0.18
CA VAL A 130 -29.95 -11.69 -0.36
C VAL A 130 -29.28 -10.81 0.70
N ARG A 131 -29.62 -11.01 1.98
CA ARG A 131 -28.96 -10.35 3.12
C ARG A 131 -27.47 -10.69 3.17
N ILE A 132 -27.11 -11.97 3.06
CA ILE A 132 -25.71 -12.43 3.05
C ILE A 132 -24.94 -11.84 1.85
N VAL A 133 -25.55 -11.80 0.68
CA VAL A 133 -24.96 -11.17 -0.51
C VAL A 133 -24.74 -9.66 -0.31
N ALA A 134 -25.67 -8.95 0.33
CA ALA A 134 -25.51 -7.53 0.64
C ALA A 134 -24.44 -7.28 1.71
N LEU A 135 -24.34 -8.13 2.74
CA LEU A 135 -23.31 -8.03 3.78
C LEU A 135 -21.90 -8.30 3.23
N THR A 136 -21.75 -9.35 2.42
CA THR A 136 -20.49 -9.65 1.73
C THR A 136 -20.10 -8.53 0.77
N ALA A 137 -21.05 -7.99 0.00
CA ALA A 137 -20.84 -6.80 -0.84
C ALA A 137 -20.34 -5.59 -0.03
N ARG A 138 -20.94 -5.29 1.13
CA ARG A 138 -20.52 -4.21 2.04
C ARG A 138 -19.10 -4.44 2.59
N PHE A 139 -18.74 -5.68 2.93
CA PHE A 139 -17.38 -6.05 3.34
C PHE A 139 -16.35 -5.82 2.21
N PHE A 140 -16.66 -6.25 0.98
CA PHE A 140 -15.81 -6.00 -0.19
C PHE A 140 -15.68 -4.50 -0.53
N LYS A 141 -16.71 -3.69 -0.26
CA LYS A 141 -16.63 -2.22 -0.41
C LYS A 141 -15.60 -1.61 0.54
N ILE A 142 -15.56 -2.08 1.79
CA ILE A 142 -14.57 -1.60 2.79
C ILE A 142 -13.16 -1.92 2.29
N SER A 143 -12.91 -3.14 1.79
CA SER A 143 -11.58 -3.53 1.30
C SER A 143 -11.12 -2.74 0.06
N ILE A 144 -12.04 -2.37 -0.84
CA ILE A 144 -11.75 -1.53 -2.02
C ILE A 144 -11.38 -0.09 -1.61
N GLN A 145 -11.93 0.45 -0.52
CA GLN A 145 -11.63 1.82 -0.07
C GLN A 145 -10.22 1.97 0.52
N TYR A 146 -9.61 0.88 0.99
CA TYR A 146 -8.21 0.87 1.40
C TYR A 146 -7.22 0.82 0.21
N LYS A 147 -7.70 0.57 -1.03
CA LYS A 147 -6.86 0.40 -2.23
C LYS A 147 -5.89 1.57 -2.49
N ASN A 148 -6.31 2.80 -2.21
CA ASN A 148 -5.49 4.01 -2.44
C ASN A 148 -4.31 4.14 -1.45
N LEU A 149 -4.30 3.38 -0.35
CA LEU A 149 -3.17 3.30 0.59
C LEU A 149 -2.14 2.25 0.15
N TYR A 150 -2.53 1.31 -0.73
CA TYR A 150 -1.68 0.19 -1.16
C TYR A 150 -0.88 0.49 -2.45
N GLU A 151 -1.33 1.42 -3.29
CA GLU A 151 -0.64 1.70 -4.57
C GLU A 151 0.79 2.22 -4.40
N THR A 152 1.12 2.92 -3.31
CA THR A 152 2.49 3.38 -3.01
C THR A 152 3.43 2.26 -2.54
N LEU A 153 2.89 1.09 -2.15
CA LEU A 153 3.67 -0.06 -1.66
C LEU A 153 4.01 -1.08 -2.76
N PHE A 154 3.44 -0.94 -3.96
CA PHE A 154 3.21 -2.06 -4.89
C PHE A 154 4.09 -2.13 -6.14
N THR A 155 5.26 -1.47 -6.18
CA THR A 155 6.20 -1.62 -7.32
C THR A 155 7.16 -2.80 -7.17
N HIS A 156 7.18 -3.48 -6.02
CA HIS A 156 8.06 -4.62 -5.73
C HIS A 156 7.32 -5.84 -5.14
N ILE A 157 6.00 -5.91 -5.31
CA ILE A 157 5.14 -6.99 -4.79
C ILE A 157 4.60 -7.87 -5.93
N THR A 158 4.61 -7.39 -7.19
CA THR A 158 4.08 -8.11 -8.34
C THR A 158 4.79 -9.43 -8.60
N ASP A 159 6.11 -9.47 -8.45
CA ASP A 159 6.90 -10.68 -8.71
C ASP A 159 6.65 -11.74 -7.62
N VAL A 160 6.59 -11.30 -6.36
CA VAL A 160 6.26 -12.15 -5.20
C VAL A 160 4.83 -12.67 -5.28
N ILE A 161 3.87 -11.86 -5.71
CA ILE A 161 2.48 -12.30 -5.90
C ILE A 161 2.35 -13.33 -7.01
N ASN A 162 3.06 -13.17 -8.13
CA ASN A 162 3.01 -14.12 -9.23
C ASN A 162 3.58 -15.49 -8.83
N GLU A 163 4.69 -15.50 -8.07
CA GLU A 163 5.26 -16.74 -7.51
C GLU A 163 4.29 -17.43 -6.54
N ILE A 164 3.65 -16.66 -5.65
CA ILE A 164 2.68 -17.19 -4.68
C ILE A 164 1.41 -17.70 -5.37
N LEU A 165 0.90 -16.97 -6.35
CA LEU A 165 -0.25 -17.41 -7.14
C LEU A 165 0.06 -18.73 -7.86
N GLY A 166 1.28 -18.88 -8.38
CA GLY A 166 1.75 -20.15 -8.94
C GLY A 166 1.69 -21.30 -7.93
N ILE A 167 2.17 -21.08 -6.71
CA ILE A 167 2.15 -22.08 -5.63
C ILE A 167 0.71 -22.42 -5.20
N LEU A 168 -0.17 -21.42 -5.05
CA LEU A 168 -1.58 -21.64 -4.67
C LEU A 168 -2.35 -22.40 -5.75
N VAL A 169 -2.13 -22.07 -7.03
CA VAL A 169 -2.71 -22.80 -8.16
C VAL A 169 -2.22 -24.24 -8.19
N PHE A 170 -0.91 -24.47 -7.95
CA PHE A 170 -0.35 -25.81 -7.84
C PHE A 170 -1.02 -26.62 -6.71
N ILE A 171 -1.11 -26.05 -5.51
CA ILE A 171 -1.80 -26.69 -4.36
C ILE A 171 -3.25 -27.02 -4.70
N PHE A 172 -3.97 -26.10 -5.34
CA PHE A 172 -5.37 -26.31 -5.73
C PHE A 172 -5.51 -27.48 -6.73
N ILE A 173 -4.66 -27.54 -7.75
CA ILE A 173 -4.63 -28.64 -8.73
C ILE A 173 -4.26 -29.97 -8.05
N SER A 174 -3.28 -29.96 -7.14
CA SER A 174 -2.87 -31.16 -6.41
C SER A 174 -3.97 -31.68 -5.47
N LEU A 175 -4.66 -30.81 -4.73
CA LEU A 175 -5.75 -31.22 -3.85
C LEU A 175 -6.95 -31.74 -4.63
N THR A 176 -7.36 -31.04 -5.69
CA THR A 176 -8.49 -31.48 -6.53
C THR A 176 -8.22 -32.82 -7.20
N SER A 177 -7.00 -33.07 -7.68
CA SER A 177 -6.64 -34.37 -8.25
C SER A 177 -6.68 -35.49 -7.20
N LEU A 178 -6.15 -35.27 -6.00
CA LEU A 178 -6.21 -36.24 -4.90
C LEU A 178 -7.65 -36.53 -4.44
N ILE A 179 -8.52 -35.52 -4.41
CA ILE A 179 -9.95 -35.69 -4.09
C ILE A 179 -10.64 -36.59 -5.11
N ILE A 180 -10.38 -36.39 -6.40
CA ILE A 180 -10.95 -37.22 -7.48
C ILE A 180 -10.46 -38.66 -7.38
N ILE A 181 -9.16 -38.86 -7.11
CA ILE A 181 -8.59 -40.21 -6.93
C ILE A 181 -9.18 -40.88 -5.70
N LEU A 182 -9.28 -40.18 -4.57
CA LEU A 182 -9.88 -40.68 -3.34
C LEU A 182 -11.34 -41.10 -3.57
N PHE A 183 -12.13 -40.25 -4.22
CA PHE A 183 -13.51 -40.56 -4.57
C PHE A 183 -13.61 -41.80 -5.46
N SER A 184 -12.77 -41.90 -6.50
CA SER A 184 -12.78 -43.04 -7.42
C SER A 184 -12.46 -44.35 -6.70
N VAL A 185 -11.42 -44.37 -5.87
CA VAL A 185 -10.98 -45.55 -5.11
C VAL A 185 -12.05 -45.99 -4.11
N GLU A 186 -12.59 -45.04 -3.32
CA GLU A 186 -13.55 -45.35 -2.27
C GLU A 186 -14.94 -45.72 -2.83
N LYS A 187 -15.35 -45.12 -3.95
CA LYS A 187 -16.57 -45.50 -4.66
C LYS A 187 -16.48 -46.91 -5.23
N ASN A 188 -15.34 -47.28 -5.83
CA ASN A 188 -15.12 -48.63 -6.36
C ASN A 188 -15.11 -49.69 -5.24
N ALA A 189 -14.64 -49.31 -4.04
CA ALA A 189 -14.67 -50.15 -2.85
C ALA A 189 -16.02 -50.16 -2.11
N HIS A 190 -17.06 -49.51 -2.65
CA HIS A 190 -18.40 -49.42 -2.07
C HIS A 190 -18.40 -48.86 -0.63
N ASN A 191 -17.61 -47.81 -0.38
CA ASN A 191 -17.61 -47.14 0.92
C ASN A 191 -18.99 -46.54 1.24
N PRO A 192 -19.63 -46.90 2.37
CA PRO A 192 -20.96 -46.41 2.73
C PRO A 192 -20.99 -44.93 3.14
N HIS A 193 -19.84 -44.30 3.39
CA HIS A 193 -19.75 -42.90 3.81
C HIS A 193 -19.47 -41.91 2.67
N ILE A 194 -19.12 -42.40 1.47
CA ILE A 194 -18.75 -41.56 0.32
C ILE A 194 -19.66 -41.90 -0.87
N HIS A 195 -20.72 -41.11 -1.06
CA HIS A 195 -21.70 -41.34 -2.12
C HIS A 195 -21.45 -40.47 -3.36
N ASN A 196 -21.00 -39.25 -3.14
CA ASN A 196 -20.79 -38.25 -4.19
C ASN A 196 -19.42 -37.57 -4.04
N LEU A 197 -19.04 -36.77 -5.05
CA LEU A 197 -17.76 -36.04 -5.05
C LEU A 197 -17.68 -35.02 -3.89
N PHE A 198 -18.82 -34.49 -3.46
CA PHE A 198 -18.90 -33.52 -2.37
C PHE A 198 -18.52 -34.14 -1.02
N ASP A 199 -18.88 -35.40 -0.77
CA ASP A 199 -18.49 -36.14 0.44
C ASP A 199 -16.95 -36.30 0.52
N ALA A 200 -16.32 -36.62 -0.62
CA ALA A 200 -14.86 -36.71 -0.72
C ALA A 200 -14.18 -35.33 -0.57
N PHE A 201 -14.79 -34.27 -1.12
CA PHE A 201 -14.33 -32.89 -0.92
C PHE A 201 -14.42 -32.47 0.54
N TYR A 202 -15.55 -32.77 1.21
CA TYR A 202 -15.75 -32.50 2.62
C TYR A 202 -14.71 -33.22 3.49
N LEU A 203 -14.50 -34.53 3.26
CA LEU A 203 -13.43 -35.31 3.92
C LEU A 203 -12.05 -34.64 3.73
N ALA A 204 -11.72 -34.24 2.50
CA ALA A 204 -10.45 -33.59 2.23
C ALA A 204 -10.31 -32.23 2.94
N MET A 205 -11.37 -31.44 3.02
CA MET A 205 -11.38 -30.17 3.73
C MET A 205 -11.17 -30.33 5.23
N ILE A 206 -11.93 -31.21 5.90
CA ILE A 206 -11.79 -31.44 7.35
C ILE A 206 -10.43 -32.06 7.71
N THR A 207 -9.84 -32.82 6.78
CA THR A 207 -8.50 -33.42 6.92
C THR A 207 -7.41 -32.36 6.73
N ALA A 208 -7.48 -31.57 5.66
CA ALA A 208 -6.50 -30.52 5.36
C ALA A 208 -6.50 -29.38 6.40
N THR A 209 -7.64 -29.13 7.04
CA THR A 209 -7.80 -28.13 8.12
C THR A 209 -7.52 -28.69 9.52
N THR A 210 -7.07 -29.95 9.62
CA THR A 210 -6.76 -30.65 10.87
C THR A 210 -7.92 -30.73 11.88
N VAL A 211 -9.17 -30.59 11.40
CA VAL A 211 -10.38 -30.73 12.24
C VAL A 211 -10.71 -32.20 12.48
N GLY A 212 -10.80 -32.98 11.40
CA GLY A 212 -10.95 -34.44 11.47
C GLY A 212 -12.12 -34.95 12.31
N TYR A 213 -13.37 -34.59 11.98
CA TYR A 213 -14.55 -35.04 12.73
C TYR A 213 -14.72 -36.57 12.80
N GLY A 214 -14.21 -37.31 11.81
CA GLY A 214 -14.26 -38.77 11.78
C GLY A 214 -15.63 -39.34 11.36
N ASP A 215 -16.53 -38.49 10.89
CA ASP A 215 -17.86 -38.82 10.36
C ASP A 215 -17.80 -39.48 8.97
N ILE A 216 -16.83 -39.07 8.15
CA ILE A 216 -16.49 -39.71 6.87
C ILE A 216 -15.03 -40.16 6.95
N THR A 217 -14.75 -41.42 6.60
CA THR A 217 -13.38 -41.95 6.59
C THR A 217 -13.14 -42.89 5.40
N PRO A 218 -11.91 -42.93 4.85
CA PRO A 218 -11.56 -43.88 3.81
C PRO A 218 -11.42 -45.29 4.41
N ILE A 219 -12.08 -46.27 3.79
CA ILE A 219 -12.03 -47.67 4.23
C ILE A 219 -10.88 -48.43 3.55
N THR A 220 -10.39 -47.95 2.39
CA THR A 220 -9.33 -48.62 1.64
C THR A 220 -7.94 -48.19 2.07
N THR A 221 -6.95 -49.08 1.92
CA THR A 221 -5.54 -48.74 2.17
C THR A 221 -5.06 -47.59 1.29
N VAL A 222 -5.46 -47.58 0.01
CA VAL A 222 -5.08 -46.54 -0.94
C VAL A 222 -5.74 -45.20 -0.57
N GLY A 223 -7.02 -45.20 -0.21
CA GLY A 223 -7.73 -44.01 0.25
C GLY A 223 -7.13 -43.42 1.53
N ARG A 224 -6.67 -44.27 2.47
CA ARG A 224 -5.93 -43.82 3.67
C ARG A 224 -4.60 -43.16 3.32
N ILE A 225 -3.83 -43.70 2.38
CA ILE A 225 -2.58 -43.08 1.89
C ILE A 225 -2.88 -41.71 1.27
N ILE A 226 -3.94 -41.60 0.48
CA ILE A 226 -4.36 -40.34 -0.12
C ILE A 226 -4.78 -39.32 0.94
N ALA A 227 -5.52 -39.74 1.97
CA ALA A 227 -5.89 -38.88 3.09
C ALA A 227 -4.67 -38.35 3.85
N ILE A 228 -3.61 -39.16 4.02
CA ILE A 228 -2.33 -38.71 4.59
C ILE A 228 -1.68 -37.63 3.71
N LEU A 229 -1.68 -37.83 2.38
CA LEU A 229 -1.14 -36.83 1.45
C LEU A 229 -1.93 -35.52 1.49
N ILE A 230 -3.26 -35.59 1.58
CA ILE A 230 -4.13 -34.42 1.73
C ILE A 230 -3.82 -33.68 3.04
N ALA A 231 -3.64 -34.41 4.15
CA ALA A 231 -3.28 -33.81 5.44
C ALA A 231 -1.93 -33.08 5.36
N LEU A 232 -0.91 -33.68 4.74
CA LEU A 232 0.41 -33.07 4.55
C LEU A 232 0.32 -31.81 3.69
N ILE A 233 -0.36 -31.87 2.54
CA ILE A 233 -0.53 -30.70 1.66
C ILE A 233 -1.27 -29.58 2.38
N GLY A 234 -2.32 -29.90 3.15
CA GLY A 234 -3.03 -28.94 4.00
C GLY A 234 -2.10 -28.23 4.98
N TRP A 235 -1.30 -29.00 5.74
CA TRP A 235 -0.33 -28.46 6.69
C TRP A 235 0.71 -27.53 6.03
N PHE A 236 1.29 -27.95 4.92
CA PHE A 236 2.26 -27.13 4.18
C PHE A 236 1.61 -25.84 3.64
N SER A 237 0.37 -25.93 3.18
CA SER A 237 -0.38 -24.75 2.70
C SER A 237 -0.57 -23.71 3.81
N PHE A 238 -0.96 -24.13 5.01
CA PHE A 238 -1.07 -23.23 6.17
C PHE A 238 0.27 -22.58 6.55
N SER A 239 1.35 -23.35 6.47
CA SER A 239 2.70 -22.87 6.77
C SER A 239 3.14 -21.77 5.79
N ILE A 240 2.86 -21.95 4.48
CA ILE A 240 3.18 -20.97 3.44
C ILE A 240 2.41 -19.66 3.64
N ILE A 241 1.11 -19.75 3.92
CA ILE A 241 0.26 -18.56 4.19
C ILE A 241 0.80 -17.81 5.41
N THR A 242 1.14 -18.52 6.49
CA THR A 242 1.68 -17.93 7.71
C THR A 242 3.03 -17.25 7.47
N ALA A 243 3.94 -17.92 6.75
CA ALA A 243 5.25 -17.37 6.40
C ALA A 243 5.11 -16.08 5.57
N PHE A 244 4.17 -16.06 4.61
CA PHE A 244 3.89 -14.89 3.81
C PHE A 244 3.43 -13.70 4.64
N ILE A 245 2.41 -13.89 5.49
CA ILE A 245 1.90 -12.83 6.38
C ILE A 245 3.03 -12.30 7.28
N SER A 246 3.83 -13.21 7.85
CA SER A 246 4.97 -12.85 8.70
C SER A 246 6.01 -12.01 7.93
N SER A 247 6.39 -12.42 6.72
CA SER A 247 7.32 -11.67 5.89
C SER A 247 6.84 -10.24 5.57
N GLY A 248 5.54 -10.09 5.29
CA GLY A 248 4.91 -8.80 5.04
C GLY A 248 4.95 -7.91 6.30
N LEU A 249 4.65 -8.49 7.46
CA LEU A 249 4.69 -7.79 8.74
C LEU A 249 6.12 -7.37 9.11
N ILE A 250 7.11 -8.25 8.96
CA ILE A 250 8.53 -7.93 9.21
C ILE A 250 8.98 -6.78 8.31
N ARG A 251 8.63 -6.82 7.02
CA ARG A 251 8.91 -5.73 6.08
C ARG A 251 8.26 -4.43 6.52
N TYR A 252 7.00 -4.47 6.93
CA TYR A 252 6.27 -3.30 7.44
C TYR A 252 6.93 -2.70 8.69
N ILE A 253 7.29 -3.53 9.67
CA ILE A 253 7.99 -3.11 10.88
C ILE A 253 9.35 -2.48 10.53
N LYS A 254 10.08 -3.06 9.58
CA LYS A 254 11.36 -2.50 9.11
C LYS A 254 11.18 -1.13 8.46
N LEU A 255 10.12 -0.92 7.68
CA LEU A 255 9.79 0.38 7.08
C LEU A 255 9.44 1.42 8.14
N LEU A 256 8.68 1.04 9.18
CA LEU A 256 8.36 1.92 10.30
C LEU A 256 9.61 2.32 11.10
N LYS A 257 10.46 1.34 11.44
CA LYS A 257 11.70 1.60 12.21
C LYS A 257 12.72 2.46 11.45
N THR A 258 12.72 2.41 10.12
CA THR A 258 13.67 3.16 9.29
C THR A 258 13.11 4.45 8.69
N GLY A 259 11.88 4.84 9.08
CA GLY A 259 11.23 6.06 8.55
C GLY A 259 10.83 5.97 7.07
N GLY A 260 10.85 4.78 6.47
CA GLY A 260 10.67 4.58 5.02
C GLY A 260 9.30 5.03 4.47
N ILE A 261 8.27 5.15 5.32
CA ILE A 261 6.95 5.65 4.91
C ILE A 261 7.01 7.15 4.58
N ILE A 262 7.82 7.93 5.30
CA ILE A 262 8.01 9.37 5.03
C ILE A 262 8.85 9.56 3.76
N MET A 263 9.70 8.57 3.43
CA MET A 263 10.60 8.61 2.27
C MET A 263 9.91 8.35 0.93
N ALA A 264 8.72 7.75 0.92
CA ALA A 264 8.04 7.34 -0.32
C ALA A 264 7.54 8.54 -1.15
N ASP A 265 7.16 9.63 -0.50
CA ASP A 265 6.59 10.83 -1.12
C ASP A 265 7.62 11.96 -1.33
N LEU A 266 8.91 11.65 -1.20
CA LEU A 266 9.99 12.64 -1.33
C LEU A 266 10.11 13.16 -2.77
N LYS A 267 9.92 14.47 -2.95
CA LYS A 267 10.19 15.23 -4.18
C LYS A 267 10.78 16.60 -3.85
N ASP A 268 11.66 17.10 -4.70
CA ASP A 268 12.28 18.43 -4.59
C ASP A 268 12.98 18.69 -3.24
N HIS A 269 13.45 17.62 -2.59
CA HIS A 269 14.07 17.65 -1.28
C HIS A 269 15.60 17.83 -1.38
N VAL A 270 16.20 18.19 -0.24
CA VAL A 270 17.65 18.38 -0.09
C VAL A 270 18.21 17.23 0.75
N ILE A 271 19.25 16.59 0.25
CA ILE A 271 19.96 15.51 0.94
C ILE A 271 21.19 16.10 1.65
N ILE A 272 21.40 15.73 2.90
CA ILE A 272 22.63 15.97 3.67
C ILE A 272 23.27 14.59 3.89
N ALA A 273 24.38 14.32 3.23
CA ALA A 273 25.14 13.08 3.36
C ALA A 273 26.35 13.32 4.25
N GLY A 274 26.41 12.61 5.38
CA GLY A 274 27.47 12.72 6.38
C GLY A 274 27.14 13.71 7.50
N TRP A 275 27.32 13.26 8.74
CA TRP A 275 27.16 14.06 9.95
C TRP A 275 28.50 14.60 10.43
N THR A 276 28.58 15.92 10.54
CA THR A 276 29.76 16.71 10.93
C THR A 276 29.29 17.94 11.69
N GLU A 277 30.22 18.67 12.30
CA GLU A 277 29.91 19.95 12.95
C GLU A 277 29.26 20.94 11.97
N THR A 278 29.76 21.00 10.72
CA THR A 278 29.20 21.87 9.66
C THR A 278 27.75 21.53 9.34
N SER A 279 27.41 20.25 9.17
CA SER A 279 26.05 19.83 8.82
C SER A 279 25.09 19.97 10.00
N SER A 280 25.55 19.68 11.22
CA SER A 280 24.81 19.94 12.46
C SER A 280 24.43 21.42 12.58
N TYR A 281 25.41 22.31 12.42
CA TYR A 281 25.19 23.76 12.45
C TYR A 281 24.24 24.25 11.35
N MET A 282 24.32 23.66 10.15
CA MET A 282 23.42 23.98 9.05
C MET A 282 21.96 23.61 9.38
N ILE A 283 21.73 22.45 9.99
CA ILE A 283 20.40 22.00 10.42
C ILE A 283 19.84 22.89 11.53
N GLU A 284 20.68 23.24 12.50
CA GLU A 284 20.30 24.15 13.59
C GLU A 284 19.85 25.51 13.04
N LYS A 285 20.59 26.07 12.07
CA LYS A 285 20.17 27.31 11.39
C LYS A 285 18.90 27.17 10.56
N LEU A 286 18.66 26.01 9.95
CA LEU A 286 17.44 25.74 9.19
C LEU A 286 16.22 25.55 10.09
N LYS A 287 16.40 25.11 11.33
CA LYS A 287 15.32 24.90 12.31
C LYS A 287 14.44 26.13 12.47
N HIS A 288 15.04 27.32 12.49
CA HIS A 288 14.36 28.59 12.74
C HIS A 288 13.77 29.27 11.48
N LYS A 289 13.96 28.70 10.29
CA LYS A 289 13.40 29.26 9.05
C LYS A 289 11.97 28.74 8.80
N LYS A 290 11.04 29.66 8.56
CA LYS A 290 9.63 29.34 8.22
C LYS A 290 9.47 28.68 6.85
N ASP A 291 10.31 29.05 5.89
CA ASP A 291 10.33 28.48 4.53
C ASP A 291 11.57 27.59 4.36
N LYS A 292 11.64 26.52 5.15
CA LYS A 292 12.73 25.55 5.09
C LYS A 292 12.40 24.45 4.06
N PRO A 293 13.37 24.04 3.21
CA PRO A 293 13.16 22.92 2.31
C PRO A 293 12.97 21.62 3.10
N LEU A 294 12.39 20.61 2.45
CA LEU A 294 12.37 19.25 2.98
C LEU A 294 13.80 18.69 2.98
N VAL A 295 14.31 18.30 4.15
CA VAL A 295 15.70 17.85 4.31
C VAL A 295 15.75 16.41 4.80
N VAL A 296 16.56 15.60 4.12
CA VAL A 296 16.86 14.21 4.48
C VAL A 296 18.34 14.10 4.85
N VAL A 297 18.63 13.58 6.04
CA VAL A 297 19.99 13.38 6.56
C VAL A 297 20.37 11.91 6.49
N ILE A 298 21.52 11.61 5.89
CA ILE A 298 22.10 10.26 5.83
C ILE A 298 23.37 10.27 6.66
N SER A 299 23.47 9.38 7.64
CA SER A 299 24.67 9.22 8.46
C SER A 299 24.79 7.77 8.95
N ASN A 300 26.02 7.30 9.15
CA ASN A 300 26.25 6.04 9.83
C ASN A 300 26.08 6.13 11.36
N GLN A 301 26.13 7.35 11.92
CA GLN A 301 25.92 7.60 13.35
C GLN A 301 24.44 7.57 13.69
N ASP A 302 24.08 7.12 14.90
CA ASP A 302 22.69 7.21 15.39
C ASP A 302 22.36 8.66 15.76
N LEU A 303 21.43 9.27 15.02
CA LEU A 303 21.02 10.66 15.20
C LEU A 303 19.57 10.74 15.70
N SER A 304 19.33 11.62 16.67
CA SER A 304 17.99 12.04 17.08
C SER A 304 17.74 13.44 16.54
N LEU A 305 17.00 13.54 15.43
CA LEU A 305 16.59 14.81 14.86
C LEU A 305 15.17 15.18 15.29
N GLU A 306 14.93 16.47 15.50
CA GLU A 306 13.61 17.00 15.82
C GLU A 306 12.62 16.94 14.65
N SER A 307 11.34 17.18 14.95
CA SER A 307 10.24 17.20 13.99
C SER A 307 10.48 18.18 12.83
N GLY A 308 10.46 17.65 11.61
CA GLY A 308 10.64 18.40 10.37
C GLY A 308 11.94 18.11 9.61
N PHE A 309 12.83 17.30 10.17
CA PHE A 309 13.97 16.70 9.45
C PHE A 309 13.77 15.18 9.37
N ILE A 310 14.13 14.59 8.23
CA ILE A 310 14.01 13.15 8.03
C ILE A 310 15.41 12.56 8.14
N TYR A 311 15.58 11.51 8.94
CA TYR A 311 16.88 10.85 9.14
C TYR A 311 16.85 9.42 8.59
N LYS A 312 17.93 9.04 7.89
CA LYS A 312 18.20 7.69 7.41
C LYS A 312 19.56 7.26 7.92
N LYS A 313 19.56 6.23 8.76
CA LYS A 313 20.80 5.53 9.11
C LYS A 313 21.32 4.74 7.91
N GLY A 314 22.57 4.97 7.52
CA GLY A 314 23.21 4.21 6.46
C GLY A 314 24.46 4.86 5.89
N ASP A 315 25.24 4.05 5.17
CA ASP A 315 26.45 4.50 4.49
C ASP A 315 26.07 5.18 3.17
N PHE A 316 26.28 6.50 3.10
CA PHE A 316 25.97 7.32 1.94
C PHE A 316 26.79 6.97 0.69
N VAL A 317 27.85 6.16 0.80
CA VAL A 317 28.59 5.62 -0.35
C VAL A 317 27.78 4.54 -1.10
N LYS A 318 26.86 3.85 -0.41
CA LYS A 318 26.09 2.74 -0.99
C LYS A 318 24.95 3.28 -1.85
N GLU A 319 24.90 2.86 -3.11
CA GLU A 319 23.84 3.23 -4.07
C GLU A 319 22.43 2.97 -3.51
N GLN A 320 22.22 1.84 -2.84
CA GLN A 320 20.94 1.49 -2.23
C GLN A 320 20.47 2.51 -1.19
N VAL A 321 21.39 3.08 -0.40
CA VAL A 321 21.05 4.10 0.62
C VAL A 321 20.61 5.40 -0.04
N LEU A 322 21.24 5.78 -1.16
CA LEU A 322 20.84 6.96 -1.94
C LEU A 322 19.48 6.76 -2.63
N LYS A 323 19.20 5.55 -3.13
CA LYS A 323 17.89 5.17 -3.67
C LYS A 323 16.79 5.16 -2.61
N ASP A 324 17.10 4.69 -1.40
CA ASP A 324 16.17 4.68 -0.27
C ASP A 324 15.69 6.09 0.11
N VAL A 325 16.50 7.12 -0.13
CA VAL A 325 16.12 8.53 0.07
C VAL A 325 15.63 9.22 -1.21
N LYS A 326 15.39 8.49 -2.30
CA LYS A 326 14.88 9.02 -3.58
C LYS A 326 15.76 10.11 -4.19
N ILE A 327 17.07 9.88 -4.25
CA ILE A 327 18.00 10.82 -4.89
C ILE A 327 17.63 11.16 -6.35
N GLU A 328 16.91 10.29 -7.06
CA GLU A 328 16.40 10.55 -8.41
C GLU A 328 15.43 11.74 -8.46
N LEU A 329 14.78 12.06 -7.35
CA LEU A 329 13.80 13.15 -7.20
C LEU A 329 14.31 14.29 -6.31
N ALA A 330 15.58 14.22 -5.87
CA ALA A 330 16.20 15.23 -5.05
C ALA A 330 16.65 16.43 -5.88
N LYS A 331 16.52 17.64 -5.33
CA LYS A 331 16.98 18.88 -5.96
C LYS A 331 18.49 19.09 -5.78
N GLN A 332 18.99 18.69 -4.61
CA GLN A 332 20.36 18.98 -4.19
C GLN A 332 20.86 17.92 -3.20
N ILE A 333 22.14 17.58 -3.28
CA ILE A 333 22.86 16.81 -2.28
C ILE A 333 24.06 17.62 -1.76
N ASN A 334 24.17 17.71 -0.42
CA ASN A 334 25.31 18.28 0.29
C ASN A 334 26.09 17.13 0.94
N ILE A 335 27.32 16.91 0.51
CA ILE A 335 28.17 15.82 0.98
C ILE A 335 29.23 16.38 1.92
N PHE A 336 29.25 15.87 3.14
CA PHE A 336 30.17 16.25 4.20
C PHE A 336 31.13 15.10 4.53
N PRO A 337 32.40 15.39 4.84
CA PRO A 337 33.40 14.39 5.18
C PRO A 337 33.14 13.84 6.60
N GLU A 338 32.18 12.92 6.73
CA GLU A 338 31.87 12.26 8.00
C GLU A 338 33.09 11.48 8.52
N LEU A 339 33.51 11.81 9.74
CA LEU A 339 34.64 11.17 10.39
C LEU A 339 34.26 9.75 10.83
N PHE A 340 35.06 8.77 10.42
CA PHE A 340 35.00 7.40 10.93
C PHE A 340 36.23 7.14 11.79
N HIS A 341 36.02 6.58 12.99
CA HIS A 341 37.12 6.03 13.77
C HIS A 341 37.85 5.00 12.91
N ASN A 342 39.12 5.28 12.58
CA ASN A 342 40.06 4.47 11.77
C ASN A 342 40.19 4.83 10.28
N LEU A 343 39.61 5.93 9.79
CA LEU A 343 39.92 6.43 8.45
C LEU A 343 40.76 7.70 8.52
N ASP A 344 41.77 7.76 7.65
CA ASP A 344 42.57 8.95 7.43
C ASP A 344 41.84 9.95 6.52
N ALA A 345 42.36 11.17 6.44
CA ALA A 345 41.72 12.24 5.68
C ALA A 345 41.59 11.91 4.18
N GLU A 346 42.52 11.13 3.59
CA GLU A 346 42.44 10.74 2.18
C GLU A 346 41.28 9.77 1.94
N SER A 347 41.13 8.75 2.80
CA SER A 347 40.01 7.81 2.71
C SER A 347 38.66 8.50 2.87
N ILE A 348 38.57 9.50 3.75
CA ILE A 348 37.32 10.25 3.98
C ILE A 348 36.97 11.11 2.74
N ASP A 349 37.94 11.79 2.16
CA ASP A 349 37.74 12.55 0.91
C ASP A 349 37.35 11.62 -0.24
N ALA A 350 38.00 10.47 -0.38
CA ALA A 350 37.68 9.48 -1.41
C ALA A 350 36.23 8.98 -1.29
N ARG A 351 35.75 8.70 -0.07
CA ARG A 351 34.34 8.33 0.19
C ARG A 351 33.37 9.44 -0.23
N SER A 352 33.70 10.69 0.09
CA SER A 352 32.88 11.85 -0.27
C SER A 352 32.82 12.03 -1.80
N MET A 353 33.95 11.90 -2.49
CA MET A 353 34.03 11.95 -3.95
C MET A 353 33.27 10.81 -4.62
N LEU A 354 33.41 9.58 -4.11
CA LEU A 354 32.71 8.41 -4.63
C LEU A 354 31.19 8.61 -4.51
N THR A 355 30.73 9.16 -3.39
CA THR A 355 29.32 9.51 -3.20
C THR A 355 28.83 10.50 -4.25
N ALA A 356 29.62 11.52 -4.58
CA ALA A 356 29.28 12.47 -5.64
C ALA A 356 29.18 11.79 -7.02
N VAL A 357 30.08 10.84 -7.32
CA VAL A 357 30.04 10.07 -8.57
C VAL A 357 28.76 9.23 -8.65
N VAL A 358 28.43 8.48 -7.59
CA VAL A 358 27.22 7.65 -7.55
C VAL A 358 25.97 8.53 -7.64
N ALA A 359 25.94 9.65 -6.92
CA ALA A 359 24.84 10.62 -6.97
C ALA A 359 24.60 11.14 -8.40
N ARG A 360 25.66 11.57 -9.11
CA ARG A 360 25.57 12.02 -10.51
C ARG A 360 25.12 10.91 -11.46
N GLY A 361 25.51 9.67 -11.18
CA GLY A 361 25.07 8.49 -11.93
C GLY A 361 23.58 8.21 -11.79
N LEU A 362 23.02 8.39 -10.59
CA LEU A 362 21.60 8.19 -10.29
C LEU A 362 20.71 9.35 -10.72
N ASN A 363 21.20 10.59 -10.63
CA ASN A 363 20.50 11.79 -11.03
C ASN A 363 21.47 12.74 -11.75
N LYS A 364 21.30 12.89 -13.07
CA LYS A 364 22.19 13.72 -13.89
C LYS A 364 22.10 15.22 -13.56
N ASP A 365 20.91 15.67 -13.15
CA ASP A 365 20.59 17.09 -12.96
C ASP A 365 20.68 17.54 -11.50
N ILE A 366 21.05 16.66 -10.57
CA ILE A 366 21.16 17.00 -9.16
C ILE A 366 22.26 18.02 -8.92
N LYS A 367 21.99 19.05 -8.10
CA LYS A 367 23.05 19.95 -7.64
C LYS A 367 23.89 19.28 -6.56
N ILE A 368 25.19 19.12 -6.80
CA ILE A 368 26.11 18.47 -5.87
C ILE A 368 27.04 19.52 -5.25
N ASN A 369 26.90 19.71 -3.93
CA ASN A 369 27.87 20.44 -3.13
C ASN A 369 28.65 19.44 -2.29
N ILE A 370 29.98 19.51 -2.34
CA ILE A 370 30.85 18.59 -1.60
C ILE A 370 31.88 19.38 -0.79
N GLN A 371 32.06 18.99 0.46
CA GLN A 371 33.16 19.45 1.29
C GLN A 371 34.28 18.40 1.29
N LEU A 372 35.52 18.86 1.11
CA LEU A 372 36.73 18.03 1.18
C LEU A 372 37.68 18.59 2.24
N LEU A 373 38.47 17.70 2.85
CA LEU A 373 39.45 18.04 3.87
C LEU A 373 40.77 18.51 3.26
N LYS A 374 41.24 17.86 2.19
CA LYS A 374 42.54 18.16 1.56
C LYS A 374 42.39 19.02 0.30
N ILE A 375 43.20 20.07 0.20
CA ILE A 375 43.25 20.98 -0.96
C ILE A 375 43.67 20.23 -2.24
N GLU A 376 44.62 19.30 -2.14
CA GLU A 376 45.13 18.53 -3.29
C GLU A 376 44.05 17.63 -3.91
N ASN A 377 43.26 16.98 -3.06
CA ASN A 377 42.09 16.20 -3.45
C ASN A 377 41.05 17.08 -4.15
N ALA A 378 40.77 18.26 -3.60
CA ALA A 378 39.85 19.22 -4.21
C ALA A 378 40.33 19.70 -5.58
N LYS A 379 41.63 20.01 -5.76
CA LYS A 379 42.22 20.38 -7.06
C LYS A 379 42.03 19.27 -8.10
N THR A 380 42.25 18.02 -7.72
CA THR A 380 42.09 16.87 -8.61
C THR A 380 40.63 16.67 -8.99
N PHE A 381 39.72 16.80 -8.03
CA PHE A 381 38.29 16.60 -8.25
C PHE A 381 37.64 17.72 -9.07
N ARG A 382 38.08 18.98 -8.88
CA ARG A 382 37.66 20.15 -9.69
C ARG A 382 37.86 19.91 -11.19
N LYS A 383 38.97 19.26 -11.59
CA LYS A 383 39.27 18.94 -13.00
C LYS A 383 38.27 17.96 -13.64
N ARG A 384 37.53 17.19 -12.85
CA ARG A 384 36.59 16.17 -13.35
C ARG A 384 35.16 16.68 -13.54
N ASN A 385 34.84 17.89 -13.07
CA ASN A 385 33.54 18.55 -13.23
C ASN A 385 32.33 17.69 -12.78
N ILE A 386 32.49 16.89 -11.72
CA ILE A 386 31.43 16.01 -11.20
C ILE A 386 30.51 16.76 -10.22
N ALA A 387 31.10 17.62 -9.38
CA ALA A 387 30.38 18.42 -8.39
C ALA A 387 30.32 19.89 -8.81
N ASP A 388 29.18 20.52 -8.54
CA ASP A 388 28.91 21.92 -8.89
C ASP A 388 29.66 22.88 -7.97
N ASN A 389 29.76 22.55 -6.68
CA ASN A 389 30.54 23.34 -5.72
C ASN A 389 31.43 22.41 -4.88
N ILE A 390 32.73 22.72 -4.86
CA ILE A 390 33.74 22.01 -4.06
C ILE A 390 34.31 22.98 -3.03
N ILE A 391 34.02 22.70 -1.77
CA ILE A 391 34.38 23.52 -0.62
C ILE A 391 35.51 22.85 0.15
N VAL A 392 36.56 23.60 0.47
CA VAL A 392 37.63 23.14 1.37
C VAL A 392 37.67 24.07 2.57
N SER A 393 37.48 23.53 3.77
CA SER A 393 37.43 24.34 5.00
C SER A 393 38.67 25.19 5.20
N GLY A 394 39.84 24.63 4.90
CA GLY A 394 41.11 25.34 5.01
C GLY A 394 41.22 26.56 4.08
N GLU A 395 40.66 26.48 2.87
CA GLU A 395 40.65 27.62 1.93
C GLU A 395 39.79 28.75 2.48
N ILE A 396 38.56 28.45 2.92
CA ILE A 396 37.61 29.46 3.44
C ILE A 396 38.14 30.13 4.71
N LEU A 397 38.67 29.35 5.66
CA LEU A 397 39.23 29.91 6.89
C LEU A 397 40.43 30.81 6.58
N GLY A 398 41.31 30.39 5.67
CA GLY A 398 42.44 31.20 5.21
C GLY A 398 41.99 32.54 4.60
N ASP A 399 40.99 32.52 3.73
CA ASP A 399 40.44 33.73 3.10
C ASP A 399 39.79 34.69 4.12
N ILE A 400 39.22 34.17 5.21
CA ILE A 400 38.67 34.99 6.29
C ILE A 400 39.78 35.68 7.06
N PHE A 401 40.81 34.94 7.51
CA PHE A 401 41.96 35.53 8.20
C PHE A 401 42.73 36.53 7.34
N LEU A 402 42.80 36.30 6.02
CA LEU A 402 43.43 37.22 5.08
C LEU A 402 42.73 38.58 5.01
N LYS A 403 41.41 38.65 5.26
CA LYS A 403 40.68 39.93 5.28
C LYS A 403 41.00 40.80 6.49
N ASP A 404 41.53 40.19 7.54
CA ASP A 404 41.91 40.87 8.78
C ASP A 404 43.41 41.27 8.79
N LEU A 405 44.18 40.83 7.79
CA LEU A 405 45.56 41.25 7.50
C LEU A 405 45.56 42.45 6.55
#